data_AF-J9F2G2-F1
#
_entry.id   AF-J9F2G2-F1
#
_cell.length_a   1.000
_cell.length_b   1.000
_cell.length_c   1.000
_cell.angle_alpha   90.00
_cell.angle_beta   90.00
_cell.angle_gamma   90.00
#
_symmetry.space_group_name_H-M   'P 1'
#
loop_
_entity.id
_entity.type
_entity.pdbx_description
1 polymer ?
#
loop_
_entity_poly.entity_id
_entity_poly.type
_entity_poly.pdbx_seq_one_letter_code
_entity_poly.pdbx_strand_id
1 'polypeptide(L)' 'MNETVIGFLSCIISCIAFGFMFVPLRKFDSKDGLYVQWVQCAVVFVLGFVINIVRGFPAFNPIAMVGGFLFATGK' A
#
# COMPACT_ATOMS: atom_id res chain seq x y z
N MET A 1 -2.77 20.43 -17.02
CA MET A 1 -3.07 18.99 -17.23
C MET A 1 -4.27 18.65 -16.37
N ASN A 2 -5.28 17.96 -16.91
CA ASN A 2 -6.55 17.74 -16.21
C ASN A 2 -6.31 16.91 -14.93
N GLU A 3 -6.79 17.34 -13.77
CA GLU A 3 -6.57 16.67 -12.47
C GLU A 3 -7.03 15.21 -12.49
N THR A 4 -8.11 14.94 -13.23
CA THR A 4 -8.64 13.59 -13.48
C THR A 4 -7.63 12.69 -14.19
N VAL A 5 -6.89 13.22 -15.17
CA VAL A 5 -5.89 12.46 -15.93
C VAL A 5 -4.70 12.11 -15.04
N ILE A 6 -4.29 13.04 -14.17
CA ILE A 6 -3.23 12.80 -13.17
C ILE A 6 -3.66 11.71 -12.18
N GLY A 7 -4.92 11.76 -11.72
CA GLY A 7 -5.53 10.72 -10.89
C GLY A 7 -5.49 9.34 -11.54
N PHE A 8 -6.00 9.20 -12.77
CA PHE A 8 -5.97 7.92 -13.48
C PHE A 8 -4.55 7.39 -13.73
N LEU A 9 -3.62 8.26 -14.13
CA LEU A 9 -2.21 7.89 -14.30
C LEU A 9 -1.61 7.39 -12.98
N SER A 10 -1.89 8.06 -11.86
CA SER A 10 -1.40 7.67 -10.55
C SER A 10 -1.94 6.30 -10.11
N CYS A 11 -3.21 6.00 -10.41
CA CYS A 11 -3.80 4.68 -10.15
C CYS A 11 -3.12 3.58 -10.97
N ILE A 12 -2.86 3.82 -12.26
CA ILE A 12 -2.19 2.84 -13.14
C ILE A 12 -0.78 2.53 -12.62
N ILE A 13 -0.02 3.56 -12.26
CA ILE A 13 1.33 3.41 -11.72
C ILE A 13 1.29 2.62 -10.40
N SER A 14 0.31 2.90 -9.53
CA SER A 14 0.12 2.17 -8.27
C SER A 14 -0.16 0.68 -8.49
N CYS A 15 -1.05 0.34 -9.44
CA CYS A 15 -1.34 -1.05 -9.76
C CYS A 15 -0.11 -1.81 -10.27
N ILE A 16 0.70 -1.19 -11.13
CA ILE A 16 1.94 -1.79 -11.64
C ILE A 16 2.95 -1.99 -10.52
N ALA A 17 3.16 -0.96 -9.67
CA ALA A 17 4.10 -1.03 -8.55
C ALA A 17 3.71 -2.13 -7.56
N PHE A 18 2.42 -2.25 -7.25
CA PHE A 18 1.89 -3.28 -6.37
C PHE A 18 2.09 -4.69 -6.97
N GLY A 19 1.83 -4.87 -8.26
CA GLY A 19 2.07 -6.15 -8.95
C GLY A 19 3.55 -6.53 -9.01
N PHE A 20 4.43 -5.56 -9.23
CA PHE A 20 5.88 -5.80 -9.34
C PHE A 20 6.51 -6.26 -8.03
N MET A 21 5.94 -5.91 -6.88
CA MET A 21 6.45 -6.30 -5.58
C MET A 21 6.59 -7.83 -5.41
N PHE A 22 5.77 -8.63 -6.10
CA PHE A 22 5.82 -10.09 -6.04
C PHE A 22 6.95 -10.73 -6.86
N VAL A 23 7.53 -10.00 -7.82
CA VAL A 23 8.64 -10.49 -8.66
C VAL A 23 9.91 -10.77 -7.84
N PRO A 24 10.42 -9.86 -6.99
CA PRO A 24 11.58 -10.14 -6.14
C PRO A 24 11.25 -11.16 -5.03
N LEU A 25 10.02 -11.16 -4.49
CA LEU A 25 9.58 -12.16 -3.51
C LEU A 25 9.69 -13.60 -4.03
N ARG A 26 9.56 -13.82 -5.34
CA ARG A 26 9.76 -15.12 -5.98
C ARG A 26 11.23 -15.50 -6.14
N LYS A 27 12.13 -14.52 -6.17
CA LYS A 27 13.56 -14.70 -6.44
C LYS A 27 14.39 -14.85 -5.18
N PHE A 28 13.89 -14.35 -4.05
CA PHE A 28 14.50 -14.49 -2.72
C PHE A 28 13.66 -15.43 -1.86
N ASP A 29 14.32 -16.24 -1.02
CA ASP A 29 13.66 -17.11 -0.04
C ASP A 29 12.93 -16.27 1.00
N SER A 30 11.68 -15.97 0.69
CA SER A 30 10.83 -15.06 1.46
C SER A 30 10.15 -15.80 2.61
N LYS A 31 10.91 -16.51 3.46
CA LYS A 31 10.44 -17.25 4.67
C LYS A 31 8.97 -17.71 4.57
N ASP A 32 8.16 -17.45 5.60
CA ASP A 32 6.72 -17.75 5.61
C ASP A 32 5.89 -16.58 5.06
N GLY A 33 4.73 -16.88 4.46
CA GLY A 33 3.80 -15.86 3.95
C GLY A 33 3.34 -14.85 5.00
N LEU A 34 3.22 -15.28 6.27
CA LEU A 34 2.88 -14.40 7.39
C LEU A 34 3.96 -13.35 7.67
N TYR A 35 5.24 -13.70 7.53
CA TYR A 35 6.33 -12.76 7.72
C TYR A 35 6.33 -11.69 6.64
N VAL A 36 6.12 -12.09 5.38
CA VAL A 36 5.99 -11.16 4.24
C VAL A 36 4.81 -10.21 4.46
N GLN A 37 3.65 -10.74 4.87
CA GLN A 37 2.46 -9.93 5.13
C GLN A 37 2.66 -8.95 6.28
N TRP A 38 3.32 -9.38 7.36
CA TRP A 38 3.64 -8.53 8.49
C TRP A 38 4.58 -7.37 8.10
N VAL A 39 5.65 -7.66 7.36
CA VAL A 39 6.58 -6.63 6.86
C VAL A 39 5.87 -5.68 5.91
N GLN A 40 5.02 -6.20 5.01
CA GLN A 40 4.19 -5.40 4.11
C GLN A 40 3.30 -4.41 4.87
N CYS A 41 2.55 -4.90 5.86
CA CYS A 41 1.68 -4.06 6.69
C CYS A 41 2.47 -2.98 7.44
N ALA A 42 3.66 -3.32 7.97
CA ALA A 42 4.52 -2.36 8.65
C ALA A 42 4.99 -1.24 7.71
N VAL A 43 5.41 -1.58 6.49
CA VAL A 43 5.86 -0.59 5.49
C VAL A 43 4.70 0.34 5.09
N VAL A 44 3.52 -0.21 4.80
CA VAL A 44 2.34 0.60 4.44
C VAL A 44 1.93 1.53 5.58
N PHE A 45 1.99 1.07 6.83
CA PHE A 45 1.70 1.89 8.00
C PHE A 45 2.69 3.05 8.15
N VAL A 46 3.99 2.78 8.06
CA VAL A 46 5.03 3.82 8.18
C VAL A 46 4.92 4.85 7.05
N LEU A 47 4.79 4.38 5.80
CA LEU A 47 4.67 5.29 4.65
C LEU A 47 3.38 6.13 4.72
N GLY A 48 2.26 5.50 5.10
CA GLY A 48 0.98 6.17 5.32
C GLY A 48 1.06 7.22 6.42
N PHE A 49 1.75 6.93 7.52
CA PHE A 49 1.97 7.87 8.62
C PHE A 49 2.80 9.07 8.19
N VAL A 50 3.89 8.86 7.43
CA VAL A 50 4.71 9.95 6.87
C VAL A 50 3.87 10.83 5.95
N ILE A 51 3.08 10.25 5.05
CA ILE A 51 2.19 11.01 4.15
C ILE A 51 1.14 11.80 4.96
N ASN A 52 0.61 11.22 6.03
CA ASN A 52 -0.36 11.89 6.91
C ASN A 52 0.24 13.10 7.62
N ILE A 53 1.50 13.02 8.05
CA ILE A 53 2.25 14.15 8.61
C ILE A 53 2.43 15.25 7.56
N VAL A 54 2.89 14.90 6.36
CA VAL A 54 3.13 15.86 5.27
C VAL A 54 1.84 16.59 4.85
N ARG A 55 0.68 15.92 4.95
CA ARG A 55 -0.63 16.52 4.67
C ARG A 55 -1.25 17.29 5.85
N GLY A 56 -0.59 17.37 7.00
CA GLY A 56 -1.05 18.14 8.15
C GLY A 56 -2.22 17.52 8.91
N PHE A 57 -2.21 16.19 9.09
CA PHE A 57 -3.24 15.43 9.83
C PHE A 57 -4.68 15.65 9.32
N PRO A 58 -4.97 15.33 8.04
CA PRO A 58 -6.34 15.31 7.55
C PRO A 58 -7.21 14.27 8.30
N ALA A 59 -8.52 14.50 8.33
CA ALA A 59 -9.46 13.55 8.94
C ALA A 59 -9.41 12.20 8.22
N PHE A 60 -9.26 11.11 8.98
CA PHE A 60 -9.21 9.77 8.41
C PHE A 60 -10.58 9.33 7.92
N ASN A 61 -10.66 8.90 6.66
CA ASN A 61 -11.87 8.31 6.12
C ASN A 61 -11.97 6.83 6.55
N PRO A 62 -13.00 6.42 7.30
CA PRO A 62 -13.13 5.05 7.81
C PRO A 62 -13.24 4.00 6.69
N ILE A 63 -13.71 4.38 5.50
CA ILE A 63 -13.80 3.47 4.35
C ILE A 63 -12.40 2.99 3.92
N ALA A 64 -11.39 3.87 4.01
CA ALA A 64 -10.00 3.49 3.71
C ALA A 64 -9.43 2.51 4.75
N MET A 65 -9.89 2.59 6.01
CA MET A 65 -9.45 1.67 7.08
C MET A 65 -9.93 0.25 6.84
N VAL A 66 -11.14 0.07 6.29
CA VAL A 66 -11.69 -1.25 5.95
C VAL A 66 -10.81 -1.96 4.92
N GLY A 67 -10.33 -1.24 3.91
CA GLY A 67 -9.39 -1.80 2.93
C GLY A 67 -8.08 -2.29 3.57
N GLY A 68 -7.53 -1.52 4.51
CA GLY A 68 -6.35 -1.93 5.28
C GLY A 68 -6.60 -3.15 6.18
N PHE A 69 -7.77 -3.24 6.80
CA PHE A 69 -8.17 -4.39 7.62
C PHE A 69 -8.30 -5.67 6.79
N LEU A 70 -8.96 -5.59 5.63
CA LEU A 70 -9.09 -6.71 4.70
C LEU A 70 -7.71 -7.15 4.17
N PHE A 71 -6.84 -6.19 3.85
CA PHE A 71 -5.47 -6.48 3.45
C PHE A 71 -4.72 -7.22 4.56
N ALA A 72 -4.74 -6.73 5.81
CA ALA A 72 -4.04 -7.36 6.93
C ALA A 72 -4.58 -8.75 7.32
N THR A 73 -5.86 -9.02 7.08
CA THR A 73 -6.53 -10.30 7.43
C THR A 73 -6.49 -11.32 6.30
N GLY A 74 -6.06 -10.92 5.10
CA GLY A 74 -5.84 -11.82 3.97
C GLY A 74 -4.78 -12.86 4.32
N LYS A 75 -5.17 -14.15 4.25
CA LYS A 75 -4.24 -15.28 4.36
C LYS A 75 -3.50 -15.50 3.04
#